data_AF-A0A7D5LEC4-F1
#
_entry.id   AF-A0A7D5LEC4-F1
#
_cell.length_a   1.000
_cell.length_b   1.000
_cell.length_c   1.000
_cell.angle_alpha   90.00
_cell.angle_beta   90.00
_cell.angle_gamma   90.00
#
_symmetry.space_group_name_H-M   'P 1'
#
loop_
_entity.id
_entity.type
_entity.pdbx_description
1 polymer ?
#
loop_
_entity_poly.entity_id
_entity_poly.type
_entity_poly.pdbx_seq_one_letter_code
_entity_poly.pdbx_strand_id
1 'polypeptide(L)'
;MRYFTGKNKIELPLSKSKWKEILKVVRADERNLSEEDAKNIFCLSFEFFLKGKLSIDDISSINGRLLEAISGRTNKYPELIDGLEAGSELGFYIRDINLILNFKNFLEEVFSVYNSLRSQTK
;
A
#
# COMPACT_ATOMS: atom_id res chain seq x y z
N MET A 1 2.04 -3.25 -9.78
CA MET A 1 2.87 -2.67 -10.86
C MET A 1 4.07 -3.56 -11.14
N ARG A 2 4.40 -3.77 -12.42
CA ARG A 2 5.54 -4.61 -12.86
C ARG A 2 6.77 -3.73 -13.09
N TYR A 3 7.77 -3.83 -12.22
CA TYR A 3 9.08 -3.23 -12.48
C TYR A 3 10.01 -4.28 -13.10
N PHE A 4 10.49 -3.99 -14.31
CA PHE A 4 11.54 -4.75 -14.99
C PHE A 4 12.88 -4.04 -14.79
N THR A 5 13.79 -4.65 -14.04
CA THR A 5 15.21 -4.26 -14.00
C THR A 5 16.08 -5.51 -14.10
N GLY A 6 16.49 -5.88 -15.32
CA GLY A 6 17.44 -6.96 -15.55
C GLY A 6 16.94 -8.37 -15.21
N LYS A 7 17.67 -9.41 -15.64
CA LYS A 7 17.26 -10.84 -15.61
C LYS A 7 17.01 -11.44 -14.22
N ASN A 8 17.10 -10.66 -13.13
CA ASN A 8 16.91 -11.16 -11.77
C ASN A 8 15.61 -10.60 -11.18
N LYS A 9 14.62 -11.49 -11.14
CA LYS A 9 13.30 -11.30 -10.54
C LYS A 9 13.44 -11.24 -9.02
N ILE A 10 13.44 -10.05 -8.43
CA ILE A 10 13.35 -9.92 -6.96
C ILE A 10 11.87 -9.78 -6.60
N GLU A 11 11.21 -10.92 -6.43
CA GLU A 11 9.96 -10.97 -5.67
C GLU A 11 10.34 -10.77 -4.20
N LEU A 12 9.89 -9.68 -3.58
CA LEU A 12 9.86 -9.58 -2.12
C LEU A 12 8.51 -10.10 -1.66
N PRO A 13 8.44 -11.35 -1.19
CA PRO A 13 7.21 -11.85 -0.65
C PRO A 13 6.95 -11.09 0.64
N LEU A 14 5.85 -10.31 0.67
CA LEU A 14 5.13 -10.14 1.92
C LEU A 14 4.98 -11.54 2.52
N SER A 15 5.31 -11.73 3.81
CA SER A 15 5.05 -13.03 4.41
C SER A 15 3.56 -13.34 4.20
N LYS A 16 3.23 -14.47 3.56
CA LYS A 16 1.84 -14.86 3.26
C LYS A 16 0.96 -14.80 4.53
N SER A 17 1.57 -14.89 5.70
CA SER A 17 0.95 -14.73 7.02
C SER A 17 0.39 -13.32 7.26
N LYS A 18 1.18 -12.25 7.06
CA LYS A 18 0.78 -10.86 7.34
C LYS A 18 -0.39 -10.41 6.45
N TRP A 19 -0.34 -10.73 5.16
CA TRP A 19 -1.42 -10.41 4.21
C TRP A 19 -2.73 -11.09 4.61
N LYS A 20 -2.68 -12.38 4.93
CA LYS A 20 -3.86 -13.15 5.37
C LYS A 20 -4.44 -12.61 6.67
N GLU A 21 -3.59 -12.17 7.60
CA GLU A 21 -4.04 -11.54 8.85
C GLU A 21 -4.83 -10.26 8.57
N ILE A 22 -4.31 -9.39 7.71
CA ILE A 22 -4.99 -8.14 7.32
C ILE A 22 -6.35 -8.44 6.65
N LEU A 23 -6.38 -9.35 5.67
CA LEU A 23 -7.63 -9.76 5.01
C LEU A 23 -8.64 -10.32 6.01
N LYS A 24 -8.19 -11.11 6.99
CA LYS A 24 -9.06 -11.69 8.03
C LYS A 24 -9.65 -10.60 8.93
N VAL A 25 -8.88 -9.57 9.29
CA VAL A 25 -9.36 -8.46 10.12
C VAL A 25 -10.41 -7.64 9.36
N VAL A 26 -10.15 -7.33 8.08
CA VAL A 26 -11.09 -6.55 7.24
C VAL A 26 -12.28 -7.39 6.76
N ARG A 27 -12.22 -8.73 6.89
CA ARG A 27 -13.20 -9.70 6.37
C ARG A 27 -13.34 -9.62 4.84
N ALA A 28 -12.24 -9.36 4.15
CA ALA A 28 -12.20 -9.20 2.70
C ALA A 28 -11.76 -10.49 1.99
N ASP A 29 -12.29 -10.73 0.79
CA ASP A 29 -11.83 -11.79 -0.11
C ASP A 29 -10.77 -11.23 -1.07
N GLU A 30 -9.58 -11.83 -1.06
CA GLU A 30 -8.46 -11.47 -1.95
C GLU A 30 -8.86 -11.49 -3.44
N ARG A 31 -9.74 -12.40 -3.84
CA ARG A 31 -10.13 -12.55 -5.25
C ARG A 31 -11.15 -11.51 -5.71
N ASN A 32 -11.83 -10.85 -4.79
CA ASN A 32 -12.91 -9.93 -5.09
C ASN A 32 -12.91 -8.74 -4.13
N LEU A 33 -11.76 -8.07 -4.02
CA LEU A 33 -11.63 -6.85 -3.22
C LEU A 33 -12.52 -5.76 -3.80
N SER A 34 -13.43 -5.22 -2.99
CA SER A 34 -14.12 -3.97 -3.30
C SER A 34 -13.20 -2.77 -3.06
N GLU A 35 -13.57 -1.61 -3.58
CA GLU A 35 -12.86 -0.36 -3.29
C GLU A 35 -12.89 -0.02 -1.79
N GLU A 36 -13.99 -0.35 -1.11
CA GLU A 36 -14.14 -0.17 0.33
C GLU A 36 -13.20 -1.11 1.11
N ASP A 37 -13.04 -2.36 0.65
CA ASP A 37 -12.05 -3.28 1.22
C ASP A 37 -10.63 -2.74 1.05
N ALA A 38 -10.30 -2.22 -0.15
CA ALA A 38 -9.00 -1.63 -0.41
C ALA A 38 -8.72 -0.43 0.51
N LYS A 39 -9.70 0.46 0.69
CA LYS A 39 -9.62 1.59 1.63
C LYS A 39 -9.34 1.10 3.06
N ASN A 40 -10.08 0.09 3.52
CA ASN A 40 -9.94 -0.44 4.88
C ASN A 40 -8.60 -1.16 5.09
N ILE A 41 -8.15 -1.92 4.09
CA ILE A 41 -6.84 -2.60 4.10
C ILE A 41 -5.71 -1.56 4.09
N PHE A 42 -5.81 -0.51 3.27
CA PHE A 42 -4.84 0.59 3.25
C PHE A 42 -4.73 1.28 4.61
N CYS A 43 -5.86 1.65 5.22
CA CYS A 43 -5.85 2.31 6.53
C CYS A 43 -5.27 1.39 7.62
N LEU A 44 -5.66 0.12 7.63
CA LEU A 44 -5.19 -0.84 8.64
C LEU A 44 -3.70 -1.16 8.47
N SER A 45 -3.22 -1.33 7.23
CA SER A 45 -1.80 -1.59 6.97
C SER A 45 -0.95 -0.40 7.41
N PHE A 46 -1.40 0.83 7.12
CA PHE A 46 -0.71 2.04 7.56
C PHE A 46 -0.67 2.16 9.09
N GLU A 47 -1.76 1.85 9.79
CA GLU A 47 -1.73 1.77 11.25
C GLU A 47 -0.73 0.75 11.78
N PHE A 48 -0.63 -0.42 11.14
CA PHE A 48 0.32 -1.44 11.56
C PHE A 48 1.77 -1.02 11.35
N PHE A 49 2.07 -0.25 10.30
CA PHE A 49 3.38 0.35 10.11
C PHE A 49 3.71 1.41 11.15
N LEU A 50 2.78 2.32 11.46
CA LEU A 50 2.97 3.31 12.53
C LEU A 50 3.22 2.65 13.89
N LYS A 51 2.66 1.46 14.12
CA LYS A 51 2.87 0.63 15.31
C LYS A 51 4.12 -0.28 15.23
N GLY A 52 4.91 -0.20 14.15
CA GLY A 52 6.11 -1.01 13.93
C GLY A 52 5.86 -2.50 13.62
N LYS A 53 4.63 -2.90 13.31
CA LYS A 53 4.25 -4.29 12.99
C LYS A 53 4.48 -4.66 11.53
N LEU A 54 4.39 -3.67 10.63
CA LEU A 54 4.75 -3.79 9.23
C LEU A 54 6.02 -3.01 8.96
N SER A 55 6.88 -3.56 8.11
CA SER A 55 8.01 -2.81 7.55
C SER A 55 7.55 -1.92 6.41
N ILE A 56 8.44 -1.08 5.91
CA ILE A 56 8.16 -0.29 4.71
C ILE A 56 8.01 -1.13 3.45
N ASP A 57 8.79 -2.20 3.33
CA ASP A 57 8.65 -3.17 2.25
C ASP A 57 7.29 -3.89 2.32
N ASP A 58 6.79 -4.15 3.53
CA ASP A 58 5.46 -4.72 3.71
C ASP A 58 4.37 -3.76 3.19
N ILE A 59 4.43 -2.49 3.57
CA ILE A 59 3.47 -1.47 3.08
C ILE A 59 3.55 -1.29 1.57
N SER A 60 4.75 -1.17 1.02
CA SER A 60 4.97 -1.01 -0.41
C SER A 60 4.37 -2.18 -1.20
N SER A 61 4.56 -3.41 -0.72
CA SER A 61 3.95 -4.59 -1.35
C SER A 61 2.43 -4.64 -1.21
N ILE A 62 1.86 -4.27 -0.06
CA ILE A 62 0.40 -4.21 0.14
C ILE A 62 -0.23 -3.20 -0.80
N ASN A 63 0.33 -1.99 -0.86
CA ASN A 63 -0.19 -0.92 -1.70
C ASN A 63 -0.12 -1.29 -3.18
N GLY A 64 0.98 -1.90 -3.63
CA GLY A 64 1.10 -2.41 -5.00
C GLY A 64 0.06 -3.48 -5.35
N ARG A 65 -0.30 -4.37 -4.40
CA ARG A 65 -1.35 -5.39 -4.59
C ARG A 65 -2.74 -4.77 -4.68
N LEU A 66 -3.04 -3.83 -3.78
CA LEU A 66 -4.33 -3.14 -3.76
C LEU A 66 -4.54 -2.33 -5.04
N LEU A 67 -3.51 -1.61 -5.47
CA LEU A 67 -3.54 -0.83 -6.71
C LEU A 67 -3.87 -1.70 -7.91
N GLU A 68 -3.23 -2.87 -8.05
CA GLU A 68 -3.56 -3.82 -9.12
C GLU A 68 -5.00 -4.32 -9.03
N ALA A 69 -5.48 -4.64 -7.83
CA ALA A 69 -6.81 -5.21 -7.61
C ALA A 69 -7.96 -4.25 -7.94
N ILE A 70 -7.75 -2.95 -7.74
CA ILE A 70 -8.77 -1.92 -7.97
C ILE A 70 -8.52 -1.07 -9.23
N SER A 71 -7.36 -1.24 -9.89
CA SER A 71 -7.05 -0.54 -11.15
C SER A 71 -8.12 -0.82 -12.22
N GLY A 72 -8.61 0.24 -12.87
CA GLY A 72 -9.62 0.15 -13.93
C GLY A 72 -11.09 0.11 -13.45
N ARG A 73 -11.35 0.30 -12.15
CA ARG A 73 -12.70 0.46 -11.61
C ARG A 73 -13.06 1.95 -11.48
N THR A 74 -14.36 2.26 -11.47
CA THR A 74 -14.85 3.61 -11.16
C THR A 74 -14.64 3.84 -9.66
N ASN A 75 -13.80 4.82 -9.32
CA ASN A 75 -13.38 5.03 -7.93
C ASN A 75 -14.23 6.09 -7.23
N LYS A 76 -14.83 5.70 -6.11
CA LYS A 76 -15.48 6.58 -5.14
C LYS A 76 -14.47 7.41 -4.33
N TYR A 77 -13.23 6.92 -4.19
CA TYR A 77 -12.15 7.56 -3.42
C TYR A 77 -10.95 7.82 -4.35
N PRO A 78 -10.93 8.91 -5.15
CA PRO A 78 -9.82 9.23 -6.03
C PRO A 78 -8.48 9.30 -5.28
N GLU A 79 -8.48 9.86 -4.06
CA GLU A 79 -7.30 10.01 -3.21
C GLU A 79 -6.69 8.67 -2.76
N LEU A 80 -7.47 7.58 -2.77
CA LEU A 80 -6.96 6.26 -2.45
C LEU A 80 -5.97 5.79 -3.52
N ILE A 81 -6.19 6.14 -4.79
CA ILE A 81 -5.28 5.76 -5.87
C ILE A 81 -3.93 6.44 -5.70
N ASP A 82 -3.94 7.74 -5.45
CA ASP A 82 -2.71 8.53 -5.21
C ASP A 82 -1.91 7.93 -4.04
N GLY A 83 -2.58 7.61 -2.92
CA GLY A 83 -1.94 7.00 -1.76
C GLY A 83 -1.42 5.58 -2.01
N LEU A 84 -2.09 4.79 -2.86
CA LEU A 84 -1.63 3.46 -3.24
C LEU A 84 -0.46 3.51 -4.21
N GLU A 85 -0.45 4.45 -5.15
CA GLU A 85 0.66 4.70 -6.07
C GLU A 85 1.90 5.12 -5.29
N ALA A 86 1.82 6.24 -4.56
CA ALA A 86 2.91 6.73 -3.72
C ALA A 86 3.38 5.69 -2.70
N GLY A 87 2.42 5.01 -2.07
CA GLY A 87 2.68 3.96 -1.10
C GLY A 87 3.38 2.75 -1.70
N SER A 88 3.12 2.40 -2.95
CA SER A 88 3.77 1.27 -3.63
C SER A 88 5.24 1.53 -3.94
N GLU A 89 5.63 2.80 -4.09
CA GLU A 89 7.01 3.19 -4.42
C GLU A 89 7.93 3.32 -3.20
N LEU A 90 7.38 3.37 -1.97
CA LEU A 90 8.17 3.59 -0.74
C LEU A 90 9.38 2.66 -0.58
N GLY A 91 9.24 1.38 -0.94
CA GLY A 91 10.33 0.40 -0.88
C GLY A 91 11.46 0.66 -1.88
N PHE A 92 11.16 1.30 -3.01
CA PHE A 92 12.14 1.67 -4.03
C PHE A 92 12.99 2.86 -3.56
N TYR A 93 12.36 3.89 -3.01
CA TYR A 93 13.05 5.12 -2.56
C TYR A 93 14.05 4.91 -1.42
N ILE A 94 13.83 3.93 -0.54
CA ILE A 94 14.80 3.61 0.52
C ILE A 94 16.04 2.88 -0.01
N ARG A 95 15.92 2.17 -1.12
CA ARG A 95 16.99 1.32 -1.65
C ARG A 95 17.92 2.05 -2.59
N ASP A 96 17.47 3.16 -3.17
CA ASP A 96 18.30 4.02 -3.99
C ASP A 96 18.70 5.28 -3.21
N ILE A 97 19.99 5.39 -2.90
CA ILE A 97 20.56 6.51 -2.13
C ILE A 97 20.35 7.86 -2.81
N ASN A 98 20.17 7.90 -4.13
CA ASN A 98 19.92 9.13 -4.88
C ASN A 98 18.47 9.59 -4.75
N LEU A 99 17.56 8.66 -4.43
CA LEU A 99 16.12 8.91 -4.36
C LEU A 99 15.62 9.10 -2.92
N ILE A 100 16.48 8.85 -1.93
CA ILE A 100 16.16 9.04 -0.50
C ILE A 100 15.71 10.47 -0.17
N LEU A 101 16.13 11.47 -0.96
CA LEU A 101 15.68 12.86 -0.81
C LEU A 101 14.18 13.02 -1.09
N ASN A 102 13.61 12.21 -1.98
CA ASN A 102 12.19 12.23 -2.31
C ASN A 102 11.34 11.38 -1.35
N PHE A 103 11.98 10.47 -0.60
CA PHE A 103 11.31 9.55 0.32
C PHE A 103 10.37 10.25 1.31
N LYS A 104 10.79 11.41 1.83
CA LYS A 104 9.99 12.22 2.74
C LYS A 104 8.68 12.68 2.09
N ASN A 105 8.72 13.15 0.85
CA ASN A 105 7.54 13.65 0.14
C ASN A 105 6.52 12.53 -0.08
N PHE A 106 6.98 11.35 -0.50
CA PHE A 106 6.13 10.17 -0.67
C PHE A 106 5.50 9.72 0.66
N LEU A 107 6.26 9.73 1.75
CA LEU A 107 5.71 9.45 3.08
C LEU A 107 4.65 10.47 3.50
N GLU A 108 4.88 11.76 3.26
CA GLU A 108 3.94 12.83 3.59
C GLU A 108 2.64 12.70 2.78
N GLU A 109 2.73 12.34 1.50
CA GLU A 109 1.57 12.08 0.64
C GLU A 109 0.74 10.90 1.16
N VAL A 110 1.37 9.76 1.45
CA VAL A 110 0.68 8.60 2.02
C VAL A 110 0.05 8.94 3.38
N PHE A 111 0.74 9.72 4.21
CA PHE A 111 0.23 10.15 5.51
C PHE A 111 -0.99 11.09 5.37
N SER A 112 -0.96 11.99 4.37
CA SER A 112 -2.08 12.88 4.04
C SER A 112 -3.33 12.08 3.64
N VAL A 113 -3.18 11.12 2.72
CA VAL A 113 -4.27 10.25 2.27
C VAL A 113 -4.83 9.43 3.43
N TYR A 114 -3.96 8.85 4.27
CA TYR A 114 -4.38 8.12 5.47
C TYR A 114 -5.25 8.98 6.41
N ASN A 115 -4.83 10.23 6.69
CA ASN A 115 -5.59 11.12 7.56
C ASN A 115 -6.94 11.49 6.96
N SER A 116 -6.99 11.74 5.65
CA SER A 116 -8.24 12.03 4.93
C SER A 116 -9.22 10.86 5.06
N LEU A 117 -8.80 9.65 4.67
CA LEU A 117 -9.68 8.47 4.66
C LEU A 117 -10.13 8.07 6.07
N ARG A 118 -9.23 8.14 7.06
CA ARG A 118 -9.57 7.83 8.46
C ARG A 118 -10.67 8.75 9.00
N SER A 119 -10.64 10.04 8.63
CA SER A 119 -11.65 11.01 9.08
C SER A 119 -13.06 10.68 8.56
N GLN A 120 -13.18 9.96 7.44
CA GLN A 120 -14.44 9.52 6.85
C GLN A 120 -14.96 8.20 7.43
N THR A 121 -14.20 7.55 8.33
CA THR A 121 -14.58 6.27 8.95
C THR A 121 -15.22 6.46 10.35
N LYS A 122 -15.57 7.70 10.72
CA LYS A 122 -16.24 8.06 11.98
C LYS A 122 -17.76 8.07 11.86
#